data_AF-A0AAD6VQ70-F1
#
_entry.id   AF-A0AAD6VQ70-F1
#
_cell.length_a   1.000
_cell.length_b   1.000
_cell.length_c   1.000
_cell.angle_alpha   90.00
_cell.angle_beta   90.00
_cell.angle_gamma   90.00
#
_symmetry.space_group_name_H-M   'P 1'
#
loop_
_entity.id
_entity.type
_entity.pdbx_description
1 polymer ?
#
loop_
_entity_poly.entity_id
_entity_poly.type
_entity_poly.pdbx_seq_one_letter_code
_entity_poly.pdbx_strand_id
1 'polypeptide(L)'
;MTIRLIAMMNRLPHVTFEQFDKHWCEVHRSIIESLPAVKSGVVKYKQFHISRETNAVLAANGSTVMPYDGIVEWEAEKLEDILELFASEELIKEALPDEKNFFERSSVQVITGDWKQ
;
A
#
# COMPACT_ATOMS: atom_id res chain seq x y z
N MET A 1 6.87 -4.15 -20.82
CA MET A 1 7.50 -3.75 -19.54
C MET A 1 6.36 -3.42 -18.60
N THR A 2 6.44 -3.80 -17.32
CA THR A 2 5.42 -3.42 -16.34
C THR A 2 5.95 -2.28 -15.47
N ILE A 3 5.11 -1.28 -15.25
CA ILE A 3 5.36 -0.19 -14.33
C ILE A 3 4.95 -0.62 -12.94
N ARG A 4 5.73 -0.22 -11.94
CA ARG A 4 5.41 -0.37 -10.52
C ARG A 4 5.31 1.00 -9.88
N LEU A 5 4.31 1.19 -9.05
CA LEU A 5 4.22 2.28 -8.10
C LEU A 5 4.23 1.68 -6.70
N ILE A 6 5.27 2.00 -5.94
CA ILE A 6 5.46 1.56 -4.57
C ILE A 6 5.06 2.72 -3.67
N ALA A 7 4.10 2.50 -2.77
CA ALA A 7 3.63 3.48 -1.81
C ALA A 7 4.01 3.04 -0.39
N MET A 8 4.73 3.90 0.32
CA MET A 8 5.10 3.68 1.72
C MET A 8 4.06 4.31 2.65
N MET A 9 3.59 3.54 3.62
CA MET A 9 2.38 3.82 4.40
C MET A 9 2.70 4.01 5.88
N ASN A 10 2.00 4.93 6.55
CA ASN A 10 2.01 5.08 8.00
C ASN A 10 0.61 4.98 8.57
N ARG A 11 0.45 4.23 9.66
CA ARG A 11 -0.82 4.20 10.38
C ARG A 11 -1.14 5.56 11.00
N LEU A 12 -2.41 5.81 11.31
CA LEU A 12 -2.79 6.99 12.08
C LEU A 12 -2.13 6.96 13.47
N PRO A 13 -1.75 8.11 14.06
CA PRO A 13 -1.03 8.16 15.34
C PRO A 13 -1.74 7.47 16.51
N HIS A 14 -3.08 7.38 16.46
CA HIS A 14 -3.91 6.78 17.51
C HIS A 14 -4.27 5.30 17.24
N VAL A 15 -3.91 4.76 16.07
CA VAL A 15 -4.18 3.37 15.68
C VAL A 15 -2.96 2.52 16.03
N THR A 16 -3.14 1.40 16.74
CA THR A 16 -2.01 0.50 17.04
C THR A 16 -1.51 -0.20 15.78
N PHE A 17 -0.30 -0.75 15.82
CA PHE A 17 0.25 -1.43 14.66
C PHE A 17 -0.54 -2.69 14.32
N GLU A 18 -0.93 -3.44 15.35
CA GLU A 18 -1.71 -4.67 15.22
C GLU A 18 -3.10 -4.38 14.64
N GLN A 19 -3.70 -3.25 15.02
CA GLN A 19 -4.97 -2.80 14.44
C GLN A 19 -4.80 -2.42 12.97
N PHE A 20 -3.78 -1.63 12.64
CA PHE A 20 -3.45 -1.25 11.27
C PHE A 20 -3.20 -2.50 10.40
N ASP A 21 -2.29 -3.36 10.83
CA ASP A 21 -1.84 -4.55 10.12
C ASP A 21 -3.02 -5.49 9.81
N LYS A 22 -3.83 -5.78 10.83
CA LYS A 22 -5.01 -6.64 10.70
C LYS A 22 -6.06 -6.02 9.78
N HIS A 23 -6.44 -4.76 10.02
CA HIS A 23 -7.47 -4.09 9.23
C HIS A 23 -7.06 -3.97 7.76
N TRP A 24 -5.79 -3.64 7.52
CA TRP A 24 -5.25 -3.49 6.18
C TRP A 24 -5.23 -4.82 5.40
N CYS A 25 -4.84 -5.92 6.05
CA CYS A 25 -4.80 -7.25 5.46
C CYS A 25 -6.19 -7.87 5.25
N GLU A 26 -7.09 -7.71 6.21
CA GLU A 26 -8.39 -8.40 6.20
C GLU A 26 -9.49 -7.59 5.52
N VAL A 27 -9.64 -6.32 5.88
CA VAL A 27 -10.76 -5.48 5.45
C VAL A 27 -10.39 -4.69 4.20
N HIS A 28 -9.34 -3.86 4.28
CA HIS A 28 -8.98 -2.96 3.20
C HIS A 28 -8.59 -3.72 1.92
N ARG A 29 -7.82 -4.81 2.05
CA ARG A 29 -7.47 -5.68 0.92
C ARG A 29 -8.71 -6.17 0.16
N SER A 30 -9.75 -6.61 0.87
CA SER A 30 -10.99 -7.11 0.26
C SER A 30 -11.68 -6.02 -0.57
N ILE A 31 -11.70 -4.78 -0.05
CA ILE A 31 -12.21 -3.61 -0.77
C ILE A 31 -11.41 -3.39 -2.06
N ILE A 32 -10.07 -3.36 -1.98
CA ILE A 32 -9.21 -3.14 -3.14
C ILE A 32 -9.35 -4.25 -4.19
N GLU A 33 -9.39 -5.51 -3.76
CA GLU A 33 -9.56 -6.67 -4.66
C GLU A 33 -10.93 -6.69 -5.35
N SER A 34 -11.93 -6.01 -4.79
CA SER A 34 -13.25 -5.88 -5.41
C SER A 34 -13.29 -4.85 -6.55
N LEU A 35 -12.31 -3.95 -6.63
CA LEU A 35 -12.29 -2.87 -7.63
C LEU A 35 -12.13 -3.45 -9.05
N PRO A 36 -12.85 -2.94 -10.07
CA PRO A 36 -12.87 -3.54 -11.41
C PRO A 36 -11.49 -3.73 -12.05
N ALA A 37 -10.60 -2.74 -11.97
CA ALA A 37 -9.25 -2.82 -12.54
C ALA A 37 -8.37 -3.86 -11.83
N VAL A 38 -8.56 -4.06 -10.52
CA VAL A 38 -7.84 -5.05 -9.73
C VAL A 38 -8.39 -6.45 -9.98
N LYS A 39 -9.72 -6.58 -9.94
CA LYS A 39 -10.44 -7.83 -10.19
C LYS A 39 -10.21 -8.40 -11.59
N SER A 40 -10.08 -7.53 -12.59
CA SER A 40 -9.76 -7.92 -13.98
C SER A 40 -8.27 -8.18 -14.21
N GLY A 41 -7.40 -7.80 -13.26
CA GLY A 41 -5.95 -7.96 -13.35
C GLY A 41 -5.23 -6.91 -14.20
N VAL A 42 -5.91 -5.85 -14.65
CA VAL A 42 -5.30 -4.70 -15.33
C VAL A 42 -4.31 -4.00 -14.40
N VAL A 43 -4.67 -3.87 -13.12
CA VAL A 43 -3.78 -3.41 -12.06
C VAL A 43 -3.64 -4.51 -11.01
N LYS A 44 -2.42 -4.92 -10.69
CA LYS A 44 -2.16 -5.85 -9.57
C LYS A 44 -1.85 -5.06 -8.31
N TYR A 45 -2.36 -5.56 -7.19
CA TYR A 45 -2.15 -5.00 -5.87
C TYR A 45 -1.40 -6.01 -4.98
N LYS A 46 -0.35 -5.56 -4.30
CA LYS A 46 0.35 -6.36 -3.27
C LYS A 46 0.64 -5.53 -2.04
N GLN A 47 0.51 -6.15 -0.88
CA GLN A 47 0.86 -5.56 0.40
C GLN A 47 2.16 -6.20 0.91
N PHE A 48 3.05 -5.37 1.44
CA PHE A 48 4.18 -5.80 2.24
C PHE A 48 4.00 -5.27 3.65
N HIS A 49 3.76 -6.21 4.57
CA HIS A 49 3.62 -5.97 5.99
C HIS A 49 4.98 -6.06 6.65
N ILE A 50 5.37 -5.03 7.39
CA ILE A 50 6.66 -5.04 8.08
C ILE A 50 6.62 -6.03 9.26
N SER A 51 7.79 -6.53 9.64
CA SER A 51 7.96 -7.16 10.96
C SER A 51 8.75 -6.23 11.85
N ARG A 52 8.14 -5.80 12.96
CA ARG A 52 8.80 -4.97 13.97
C ARG A 52 9.97 -5.69 14.63
N GLU A 53 9.86 -7.00 14.78
CA GLU A 53 10.92 -7.84 15.33
C GLU A 53 12.15 -7.87 14.40
N THR A 54 11.96 -8.21 13.12
CA THR A 54 13.09 -8.29 12.19
C THR A 54 13.68 -6.91 11.90
N ASN A 55 12.87 -5.85 11.86
CA ASN A 55 13.36 -4.48 11.75
C ASN A 55 14.18 -4.07 12.98
N ALA A 56 13.78 -4.46 14.20
CA ALA A 56 14.56 -4.19 15.40
C ALA A 56 15.93 -4.89 15.36
N VAL A 57 15.98 -6.13 14.84
CA VAL A 57 17.24 -6.85 14.61
C VAL A 57 18.12 -6.11 13.61
N LEU A 58 17.57 -5.66 12.47
CA LEU A 58 18.33 -4.88 11.49
C LEU A 58 18.89 -3.59 12.09
N ALA A 59 18.08 -2.86 12.86
CA ALA A 59 18.49 -1.63 13.54
C ALA A 59 19.61 -1.88 14.56
N ALA A 60 19.50 -2.93 15.37
CA ALA A 60 20.54 -3.34 16.32
C ALA A 60 21.87 -3.72 15.64
N ASN A 61 21.82 -4.10 14.37
CA ASN A 61 22.99 -4.44 13.55
C ASN A 61 23.48 -3.26 12.68
N GLY A 62 23.08 -2.02 13.01
CA GLY A 62 23.62 -0.80 12.41
C GLY A 62 22.91 -0.32 11.14
N SER A 63 21.85 -1.00 10.69
CA SER A 63 21.04 -0.54 9.55
C SER A 63 20.07 0.56 9.99
N THR A 64 19.89 1.57 9.14
CA THR A 64 18.77 2.51 9.28
C THR A 64 17.51 1.87 8.69
N VAL A 65 16.53 1.56 9.54
CA VAL A 65 15.22 1.06 9.09
C VAL A 65 14.32 2.21 8.66
N MET A 66 13.54 1.99 7.61
CA MET A 66 12.62 3.01 7.11
C MET A 66 11.49 3.27 8.12
N PRO A 67 11.02 4.53 8.23
CA PRO A 67 10.01 4.92 9.21
C PRO A 67 8.58 4.73 8.68
N TYR A 68 8.27 3.54 8.12
CA TYR A 68 6.95 3.22 7.58
C TYR A 68 6.39 1.95 8.22
N ASP A 69 5.08 1.89 8.38
CA ASP A 69 4.36 0.72 8.91
C ASP A 69 4.01 -0.32 7.81
N GLY A 70 4.25 -0.01 6.53
CA GLY A 70 3.98 -0.93 5.44
C GLY A 70 4.25 -0.36 4.06
N ILE A 71 4.18 -1.22 3.04
CA ILE A 71 4.32 -0.84 1.64
C ILE A 71 3.19 -1.46 0.80
N VAL A 72 2.61 -0.68 -0.11
CA VAL A 72 1.78 -1.20 -1.22
C VAL A 72 2.62 -1.19 -2.49
N GLU A 73 2.48 -2.22 -3.31
CA GLU A 73 2.87 -2.21 -4.71
C GLU A 73 1.63 -2.25 -5.61
N TRP A 74 1.55 -1.29 -6.53
CA TRP A 74 0.66 -1.29 -7.68
C TRP A 74 1.46 -1.61 -8.93
N GLU A 75 1.06 -2.63 -9.68
CA GLU A 75 1.75 -3.07 -10.90
C GLU A 75 0.76 -3.07 -12.07
N ALA A 76 1.13 -2.44 -13.19
CA ALA A 76 0.34 -2.42 -14.41
C ALA A 76 1.23 -2.38 -15.65
N GLU A 77 0.67 -2.57 -16.84
CA GLU A 77 1.41 -2.40 -18.09
C GLU A 77 1.72 -0.93 -18.39
N LYS A 78 0.81 -0.04 -17.99
CA LYS A 78 0.90 1.41 -18.19
C LYS A 78 0.70 2.14 -16.87
N LEU A 79 1.38 3.27 -16.69
CA LEU A 79 1.19 4.09 -15.49
C LEU A 79 -0.24 4.66 -15.47
N GLU A 80 -0.80 4.94 -16.64
CA GLU A 80 -2.13 5.46 -16.85
C GLU A 80 -3.20 4.55 -16.21
N ASP A 81 -3.06 3.23 -16.29
CA ASP A 81 -4.01 2.29 -15.68
C ASP A 81 -4.06 2.43 -14.15
N ILE A 82 -2.91 2.72 -13.52
CA ILE A 82 -2.82 2.98 -12.06
C ILE A 82 -3.45 4.34 -11.73
N LEU A 83 -3.19 5.36 -12.54
CA LEU A 83 -3.75 6.71 -12.34
C LEU A 83 -5.27 6.72 -12.52
N GLU A 84 -5.79 6.00 -13.51
CA GLU A 84 -7.22 5.82 -13.74
C GLU A 84 -7.89 5.10 -12.56
N LEU A 85 -7.27 4.05 -12.02
CA LEU A 85 -7.75 3.41 -10.80
C LEU A 85 -7.84 4.41 -9.64
N PHE A 86 -6.81 5.23 -9.42
CA PHE A 86 -6.79 6.23 -8.35
C PHE A 86 -7.84 7.34 -8.52
N ALA A 87 -8.25 7.62 -9.76
CA ALA A 87 -9.30 8.57 -10.08
C ALA A 87 -10.71 7.94 -10.15
N SER A 88 -10.82 6.61 -10.07
CA SER A 88 -12.08 5.88 -10.23
C SER A 88 -13.10 6.22 -9.14
N GLU A 89 -14.37 6.28 -9.52
CA GLU A 89 -15.46 6.53 -8.56
C GLU A 89 -15.55 5.42 -7.52
N GLU A 90 -15.29 4.18 -7.89
CA GLU A 90 -15.31 3.01 -7.02
C GLU A 90 -14.25 3.12 -5.92
N LEU A 91 -13.01 3.49 -6.26
CA LEU A 91 -11.98 3.71 -5.24
C LEU A 91 -12.37 4.87 -4.33
N ILE A 92 -12.88 5.97 -4.89
CA ILE A 92 -13.30 7.16 -4.14
C ILE A 92 -14.44 6.83 -3.16
N LYS A 93 -15.41 6.01 -3.56
CA LYS A 93 -16.59 5.68 -2.76
C LYS A 93 -16.34 4.55 -1.78
N GLU A 94 -15.61 3.51 -2.16
CA GLU A 94 -15.46 2.30 -1.35
C GLU A 94 -14.18 2.30 -0.51
N ALA A 95 -13.04 2.71 -1.09
CA ALA A 95 -11.76 2.65 -0.40
C ALA A 95 -11.51 3.90 0.46
N LEU A 96 -11.65 5.12 -0.08
CA LEU A 96 -11.29 6.34 0.66
C LEU A 96 -11.97 6.51 2.04
N PRO A 97 -13.25 6.13 2.23
CA PRO A 97 -13.85 6.20 3.55
C PRO A 97 -13.21 5.21 4.55
N ASP A 98 -12.78 4.05 4.07
CA ASP A 98 -12.10 3.04 4.87
C ASP A 98 -10.69 3.48 5.28
N GLU A 99 -9.92 4.04 4.34
CA GLU A 99 -8.55 4.50 4.56
C GLU A 99 -8.41 5.49 5.72
N LYS A 100 -9.39 6.40 5.86
CA LYS A 100 -9.46 7.40 6.93
C LYS A 100 -9.49 6.81 8.34
N ASN A 101 -9.77 5.51 8.47
CA ASN A 101 -9.87 4.85 9.76
C ASN A 101 -8.55 4.23 10.24
N PHE A 102 -7.57 4.01 9.35
CA PHE A 102 -6.38 3.24 9.73
C PHE A 102 -5.04 3.84 9.30
N PHE A 103 -4.97 4.66 8.23
CA PHE A 103 -3.69 5.24 7.80
C PHE A 103 -3.77 6.72 7.41
N GLU A 104 -2.62 7.40 7.50
CA GLU A 104 -2.49 8.82 7.18
C GLU A 104 -2.16 9.01 5.70
N ARG A 105 -3.19 9.21 4.86
CA ARG A 105 -3.03 9.35 3.40
C ARG A 105 -2.12 10.52 3.00
N SER A 106 -2.09 11.60 3.77
CA SER A 106 -1.20 12.74 3.46
C SER A 106 0.29 12.44 3.71
N SER A 107 0.60 11.40 4.47
CA SER A 107 1.98 10.97 4.76
C SER A 107 2.52 9.96 3.75
N VAL A 108 1.68 9.47 2.84
CA VAL A 108 2.07 8.45 1.85
C VAL A 108 3.10 9.03 0.90
N GLN A 109 4.21 8.33 0.77
CA GLN A 109 5.28 8.64 -0.16
C GLN A 109 5.35 7.57 -1.23
N VAL A 110 5.61 7.97 -2.48
CA VAL A 110 5.58 7.06 -3.63
C VAL A 110 6.89 7.08 -4.39
N ILE A 111 7.29 5.92 -4.90
CA ILE A 111 8.34 5.77 -5.91
C ILE A 111 7.79 4.92 -7.06
N THR A 112 8.19 5.22 -8.29
CA THR A 112 7.77 4.45 -9.46
C THR A 112 8.95 4.08 -10.35
N GLY A 113 8.84 2.94 -11.03
CA GLY A 113 9.88 2.43 -11.92
C GLY A 113 9.62 0.99 -12.33
N ASP A 114 10.65 0.34 -12.85
CA ASP A 114 10.64 -1.04 -13.30
C ASP A 114 11.90 -1.79 -12.84
N TRP A 115 11.82 -3.12 -12.75
CA TRP A 115 12.97 -3.94 -12.41
C TRP A 115 13.97 -4.00 -13.58
N LYS A 116 15.24 -3.78 -13.28
CA LYS A 116 16.35 -4.05 -14.21
C LYS A 116 17.03 -5.36 -13.79
N GLN A 117 17.33 -6.20 -14.77
CA GLN A 117 18.15 -7.41 -14.61
C GLN A 117 19.51 -7.17 -15.26
#